data_AF-A0A517YL29-F1
#
_entry.id   AF-A0A517YL29-F1
#
_cell.length_a   1.000
_cell.length_b   1.000
_cell.length_c   1.000
_cell.angle_alpha   90.00
_cell.angle_beta   90.00
_cell.angle_gamma   90.00
#
_symmetry.space_group_name_H-M   'P 1'
#
loop_
_entity.id
_entity.type
_entity.pdbx_description
1 polymer ?
#
loop_
_entity_poly.entity_id
_entity_poly.type
_entity_poly.pdbx_seq_one_letter_code
_entity_poly.pdbx_strand_id
1 'polypeptide(L)'
;MRTCLRPAKASWHRPPACGLLGRNMTGRMPIPRKGSPRRGLSLPELLASMTILILIAGSLGSVATAVRSSNSYCSGQTQAAQHARVTLSRIERNLSTCTANEQFPGCRVFATTVSGSAFPDTLVVWKPLATAMAPTGLPRVNELLLYTYNPSAPNELLEIRDTTNTATAPAATSTTAWNTLVTQLKTSNTATRTVITTRLHTALPAVGQSTRGALRFLILAGPPDAQWTAYRAGTTAWDDLEWPLDRYGSTTGTRAIACQIELQVDASDGVTTSGHVLPFFGSGSYSFQVSR
;
A
#
# COMPACT_ATOMS: atom_id res chain seq x y z
N MET A 1 -21.20 -0.38 -31.59
CA MET A 1 -22.28 -0.23 -30.58
C MET A 1 -21.64 -0.10 -29.20
N ARG A 2 -21.47 1.13 -28.70
CA ARG A 2 -20.97 1.40 -27.34
C ARG A 2 -22.01 2.25 -26.62
N THR A 3 -22.68 1.65 -25.65
CA THR A 3 -23.67 2.28 -24.79
C THR A 3 -22.95 3.06 -23.68
N CYS A 4 -23.01 4.39 -23.76
CA CYS A 4 -22.55 5.29 -22.72
C CYS A 4 -23.51 5.24 -21.52
N LEU A 5 -23.04 4.74 -20.38
CA LEU A 5 -23.73 4.84 -19.09
C LEU A 5 -23.48 6.24 -18.50
N ARG A 6 -24.55 7.04 -18.39
CA ARG A 6 -24.57 8.34 -17.71
C ARG A 6 -24.53 8.15 -16.18
N PRO A 7 -23.86 9.02 -15.42
CA PRO A 7 -23.96 9.02 -13.97
C PRO A 7 -25.28 9.66 -13.50
N ALA A 8 -25.88 9.03 -12.48
CA ALA A 8 -27.10 9.45 -11.83
C ALA A 8 -26.91 10.77 -11.06
N LYS A 9 -27.81 11.73 -11.32
CA LYS A 9 -27.94 12.97 -10.52
C LYS A 9 -28.53 12.62 -9.16
N ALA A 10 -27.76 12.80 -8.08
CA ALA A 10 -28.29 12.81 -6.73
C ALA A 10 -29.13 14.08 -6.51
N SER A 11 -30.45 13.93 -6.52
CA SER A 11 -31.40 15.00 -6.21
C SER A 11 -31.49 15.19 -4.70
N TRP A 12 -31.08 16.35 -4.22
CA TRP A 12 -31.31 16.78 -2.84
C TRP A 12 -32.81 17.00 -2.63
N HIS A 13 -33.44 16.14 -1.82
CA HIS A 13 -34.79 16.38 -1.32
C HIS A 13 -34.76 17.57 -0.36
N ARG A 14 -35.37 18.68 -0.78
CA ARG A 14 -35.79 19.75 0.13
C ARG A 14 -37.03 19.28 0.91
N PRO A 15 -37.14 19.55 2.22
CA PRO A 15 -38.39 19.34 2.94
C PRO A 15 -39.46 20.33 2.44
N PRO A 16 -40.75 19.96 2.47
CA PRO A 16 -41.84 20.82 2.02
C PRO A 16 -42.05 21.99 2.99
N ALA A 17 -42.17 23.19 2.42
CA ALA A 17 -42.73 24.34 3.10
C ALA A 17 -44.21 24.08 3.37
N CYS A 18 -44.57 23.92 4.63
CA CYS A 18 -45.97 23.89 5.06
C CYS A 18 -46.46 25.34 5.16
N GLY A 19 -47.12 25.81 4.11
CA GLY A 19 -47.92 27.02 4.15
C GLY A 19 -49.26 26.73 4.83
N LEU A 20 -49.58 27.48 5.88
CA LEU A 20 -50.92 27.52 6.44
C LEU A 20 -51.45 28.95 6.34
N LEU A 21 -52.52 29.03 5.57
CA LEU A 21 -53.35 30.18 5.25
C LEU A 21 -53.79 30.96 6.48
N GLY A 22 -53.82 32.28 6.30
CA GLY A 22 -54.40 33.20 7.25
C GLY A 22 -55.91 32.99 7.45
N ARG A 23 -56.36 33.35 8.65
CA ARG A 23 -57.74 33.73 8.89
C ARG A 23 -57.76 34.85 9.93
N ASN A 24 -58.06 36.05 9.47
CA ASN A 24 -58.46 37.17 10.29
C ASN A 24 -59.81 36.84 10.95
N MET A 25 -59.86 36.86 12.28
CA MET A 25 -61.08 37.23 13.00
C MET A 25 -60.73 38.14 14.18
N THR A 26 -61.21 39.36 14.04
CA THR A 26 -61.34 40.41 15.05
C THR A 26 -62.10 39.92 16.28
N GLY A 27 -61.48 40.03 17.45
CA GLY A 27 -62.11 39.71 18.73
C GLY A 27 -61.16 39.99 19.89
N ARG A 28 -60.86 41.27 20.15
CA ARG A 28 -60.11 41.70 21.35
C ARG A 28 -61.01 41.52 22.58
N MET A 29 -60.82 40.41 23.31
CA MET A 29 -61.08 40.37 24.74
C MET A 29 -59.77 40.63 25.49
N PRO A 30 -59.72 41.58 26.45
CA PRO A 30 -58.57 41.74 27.33
C PRO A 30 -58.58 40.62 28.37
N ILE A 31 -57.76 39.58 28.14
CA ILE A 31 -57.46 38.61 29.19
C ILE A 31 -56.62 39.34 30.25
N PRO A 32 -57.03 39.33 31.53
CA PRO A 32 -56.21 39.90 32.59
C PRO A 32 -54.91 39.10 32.68
N ARG A 33 -53.79 39.72 32.29
CA ARG A 33 -52.45 39.21 32.57
C ARG A 33 -52.29 39.20 34.09
N LYS A 34 -52.46 38.02 34.69
CA LYS A 34 -52.00 37.74 36.04
C LYS A 34 -50.48 37.92 36.00
N GLY A 35 -50.02 39.11 36.33
CA GLY A 35 -48.60 39.44 36.38
C GLY A 35 -47.96 38.51 37.39
N SER A 36 -47.20 37.52 36.91
CA SER A 36 -46.24 36.86 37.77
C SER A 36 -45.30 37.97 38.26
N PRO A 37 -45.09 38.12 39.59
CA PRO A 37 -44.10 39.05 40.08
C PRO A 37 -42.78 38.64 39.45
N ARG A 38 -42.19 39.55 38.65
CA ARG A 38 -40.82 39.42 38.16
C ARG A 38 -39.91 39.50 39.38
N ARG A 39 -39.72 38.36 40.06
CA ARG A 39 -38.62 38.19 41.00
C ARG A 39 -37.36 38.25 40.16
N GLY A 40 -36.60 39.34 40.29
CA GLY A 40 -35.25 39.40 39.74
C GLY A 40 -34.45 38.24 40.33
N LEU A 41 -33.68 37.56 39.48
CA LEU A 41 -32.77 36.50 39.91
C LEU A 41 -31.86 37.07 41.00
N SER A 42 -31.81 36.40 42.15
CA SER A 42 -30.88 36.80 43.19
C SER A 42 -29.45 36.52 42.71
N LEU A 43 -28.47 37.35 43.11
CA LEU A 43 -27.05 37.17 42.77
C LEU A 43 -26.55 35.72 42.97
N PRO A 44 -26.91 34.98 44.05
CA PRO A 44 -26.52 33.58 44.19
C PRO A 44 -27.15 32.65 43.14
N GLU A 45 -28.38 32.90 42.66
CA GLU A 45 -29.00 32.11 41.57
C GLU A 45 -28.27 32.31 40.23
N LEU A 46 -27.80 33.54 39.97
CA LEU A 46 -27.04 33.87 38.77
C LEU A 46 -25.65 33.21 38.80
N LEU A 47 -24.97 33.25 39.96
CA LEU A 47 -23.70 32.54 40.14
C LEU A 47 -23.87 31.02 40.00
N ALA A 48 -24.90 30.43 40.61
CA ALA A 48 -25.20 29.01 40.46
C ALA A 48 -25.44 28.64 38.99
N SER A 49 -26.24 29.43 38.27
CA SER A 49 -26.50 29.22 36.84
C SER A 49 -25.23 29.32 35.99
N MET A 50 -24.36 30.30 36.27
CA MET A 50 -23.08 30.45 35.57
C MET A 50 -22.15 29.25 35.81
N THR A 51 -22.05 28.75 37.04
CA THR A 51 -21.22 27.56 37.32
C THR A 51 -21.71 26.32 36.59
N ILE A 52 -23.03 26.09 36.54
CA ILE A 52 -23.63 24.98 35.81
C ILE A 52 -23.34 25.10 34.30
N LEU A 53 -23.48 26.31 33.74
CA LEU A 53 -23.16 26.54 32.32
C LEU A 53 -21.69 26.27 32.00
N ILE A 54 -20.77 26.67 32.89
CA ILE A 54 -19.33 26.39 32.72
C ILE A 54 -19.07 24.88 32.76
N LEU A 55 -19.69 24.14 33.69
CA LEU A 55 -19.54 22.69 33.77
C LEU A 55 -20.09 21.98 32.51
N ILE A 56 -21.26 22.40 32.02
CA ILE A 56 -21.85 21.86 30.80
C ILE A 56 -20.96 22.18 29.60
N ALA A 57 -20.51 23.44 29.45
CA ALA A 57 -19.63 23.85 28.37
C ALA A 57 -18.29 23.09 28.39
N GLY A 58 -17.71 22.89 29.58
CA GLY A 58 -16.50 22.09 29.77
C GLY A 58 -16.71 20.62 29.36
N SER A 59 -17.82 20.01 29.78
CA SER A 59 -18.15 18.63 29.42
C SER A 59 -18.33 18.46 27.90
N LEU A 60 -19.07 19.36 27.25
CA LEU A 60 -19.27 19.38 25.80
C LEU A 60 -17.96 19.60 25.06
N GLY A 61 -17.08 20.45 25.58
CA GLY A 61 -15.73 20.66 25.05
C GLY A 61 -14.90 19.37 25.04
N SER A 62 -14.93 18.63 26.15
CA SER A 62 -14.21 17.34 26.27
C SER A 62 -14.76 16.25 25.34
N VAL A 63 -16.08 16.18 25.17
CA VAL A 63 -16.70 15.24 24.23
C VAL A 63 -16.37 15.62 22.78
N ALA A 64 -16.40 16.91 22.44
CA ALA A 64 -16.07 17.37 21.09
C ALA A 64 -14.62 17.04 20.71
N THR A 65 -13.66 17.21 21.63
CA THR A 65 -12.25 16.84 21.38
C THR A 65 -12.08 15.32 21.29
N ALA A 66 -12.76 14.55 22.15
CA ALA A 66 -12.73 13.09 22.08
C ALA A 66 -13.29 12.56 20.75
N VAL A 67 -14.44 13.08 20.29
CA VAL A 67 -15.04 12.70 19.00
C VAL A 67 -14.12 13.07 17.84
N ARG A 68 -13.50 14.26 17.86
CA ARG A 68 -12.57 14.68 16.81
C ARG A 68 -11.33 13.79 16.76
N SER A 69 -10.76 13.46 17.93
CA SER A 69 -9.64 12.53 18.08
C SER A 69 -10.00 11.15 17.52
N SER A 70 -11.14 10.59 17.94
CA SER A 70 -11.61 9.29 17.48
C SER A 70 -11.85 9.28 15.98
N ASN A 71 -12.45 10.33 15.42
CA ASN A 71 -12.69 10.44 13.99
C ASN A 71 -11.37 10.51 13.19
N SER A 72 -10.40 11.31 13.66
CA SER A 72 -9.08 11.41 13.03
C SER A 72 -8.34 10.07 13.04
N TYR A 73 -8.39 9.36 14.17
CA TYR A 73 -7.80 8.03 14.30
C TYR A 73 -8.44 7.03 13.34
N CYS A 74 -9.77 6.90 13.37
CA CYS A 74 -10.51 5.98 12.49
C CYS A 74 -10.29 6.29 11.01
N SER A 75 -10.22 7.57 10.64
CA SER A 75 -9.92 8.01 9.27
C SER A 75 -8.51 7.60 8.86
N GLY A 76 -7.50 7.85 9.69
CA GLY A 76 -6.11 7.48 9.40
C GLY A 76 -5.91 5.96 9.24
N GLN A 77 -6.54 5.17 10.12
CA GLN A 77 -6.54 3.71 10.06
C GLN A 77 -7.17 3.18 8.76
N THR A 78 -8.31 3.76 8.36
CA THR A 78 -9.00 3.38 7.12
C THR A 78 -8.15 3.72 5.90
N GLN A 79 -7.53 4.90 5.87
CA GLN A 79 -6.65 5.31 4.78
C GLN A 79 -5.42 4.40 4.67
N ALA A 80 -4.74 4.11 5.78
CA ALA A 80 -3.59 3.21 5.78
C ALA A 80 -3.95 1.81 5.23
N ALA A 81 -5.09 1.26 5.65
CA ALA A 81 -5.57 -0.02 5.14
C ALA A 81 -5.87 0.01 3.63
N GLN A 82 -6.44 1.09 3.10
CA GLN A 82 -6.69 1.23 1.66
C GLN A 82 -5.37 1.34 0.87
N HIS A 83 -4.42 2.14 1.34
CA HIS A 83 -3.10 2.26 0.73
C HIS A 83 -2.38 0.90 0.69
N ALA A 84 -2.39 0.16 1.79
CA ALA A 84 -1.79 -1.18 1.86
C ALA A 84 -2.45 -2.14 0.87
N ARG A 85 -3.79 -2.21 0.83
CA ARG A 85 -4.53 -3.11 -0.08
C ARG A 85 -4.28 -2.80 -1.55
N VAL A 86 -4.30 -1.52 -1.94
CA VAL A 86 -4.03 -1.10 -3.32
C VAL A 86 -2.59 -1.42 -3.70
N THR A 87 -1.65 -1.18 -2.78
CA THR A 87 -0.23 -1.49 -2.97
C THR A 87 -0.01 -2.98 -3.19
N LEU A 88 -0.48 -3.83 -2.28
CA LEU A 88 -0.33 -5.28 -2.37
C LEU A 88 -1.01 -5.82 -3.64
N SER A 89 -2.26 -5.43 -3.91
CA SER A 89 -2.98 -5.88 -5.11
C SER A 89 -2.25 -5.50 -6.40
N ARG A 90 -1.60 -4.34 -6.45
CA ARG A 90 -0.82 -3.90 -7.60
C ARG A 90 0.42 -4.77 -7.81
N ILE A 91 1.17 -5.05 -6.75
CA ILE A 91 2.37 -5.91 -6.82
C ILE A 91 1.96 -7.34 -7.18
N GLU A 92 0.96 -7.90 -6.50
CA GLU A 92 0.44 -9.25 -6.74
C GLU A 92 -0.03 -9.45 -8.18
N ARG A 93 -0.76 -8.47 -8.74
CA ARG A 93 -1.21 -8.51 -10.14
C ARG A 93 -0.03 -8.48 -11.12
N ASN A 94 1.01 -7.72 -10.82
CA ASN A 94 2.19 -7.66 -11.68
C ASN A 94 3.05 -8.93 -11.57
N LEU A 95 3.07 -9.57 -10.40
CA LEU A 95 3.68 -10.88 -10.20
C LEU A 95 2.89 -11.99 -10.92
N SER A 96 1.56 -12.00 -10.85
CA SER A 96 0.73 -13.03 -11.48
C SER A 96 0.75 -12.97 -13.01
N THR A 97 1.19 -11.85 -13.58
CA THR A 97 1.27 -11.62 -15.03
C THR A 97 2.71 -11.41 -15.52
N CYS A 98 3.68 -11.77 -14.68
CA CYS A 98 5.10 -11.69 -15.05
C CYS A 98 5.45 -12.75 -16.11
N THR A 99 6.51 -12.49 -16.85
CA THR A 99 7.11 -13.46 -17.77
C THR A 99 8.21 -14.20 -17.05
N ALA A 100 8.27 -15.52 -17.19
CA ALA A 100 9.27 -16.37 -16.58
C ALA A 100 9.72 -17.44 -17.57
N ASN A 101 10.99 -17.84 -17.46
CA ASN A 101 11.58 -18.93 -18.23
C ASN A 101 12.76 -19.54 -17.47
N GLU A 102 13.49 -20.45 -18.11
CA GLU A 102 14.65 -21.12 -17.49
C GLU A 102 15.82 -20.19 -17.19
N GLN A 103 16.00 -19.11 -17.95
CA GLN A 103 17.09 -18.16 -17.77
C GLN A 103 16.79 -17.11 -16.69
N PHE A 104 15.52 -16.76 -16.51
CA PHE A 104 15.08 -15.81 -15.51
C PHE A 104 13.76 -16.27 -14.87
N PRO A 105 13.73 -16.44 -13.53
CA PRO A 105 12.60 -17.05 -12.85
C PRO A 105 11.34 -16.18 -12.84
N GLY A 106 11.39 -14.94 -13.34
CA GLY A 106 10.26 -14.02 -13.48
C GLY A 106 10.26 -12.89 -12.45
N CYS A 107 10.73 -13.16 -11.23
CA CYS A 107 10.99 -12.13 -10.24
C CYS A 107 12.17 -12.50 -9.35
N ARG A 108 12.83 -11.49 -8.78
CA ARG A 108 13.98 -11.65 -7.89
C ARG A 108 14.02 -10.55 -6.84
N VAL A 109 14.53 -10.90 -5.67
CA VAL A 109 14.67 -9.98 -4.54
C VAL A 109 16.14 -9.65 -4.32
N PHE A 110 16.41 -8.37 -4.10
CA PHE A 110 17.73 -7.83 -3.81
C PHE A 110 17.73 -7.22 -2.43
N ALA A 111 18.80 -7.49 -1.69
CA ALA A 111 18.99 -6.98 -0.35
C ALA A 111 20.04 -5.87 -0.33
N THR A 112 19.69 -4.77 0.33
CA THR A 112 20.64 -3.71 0.64
C THR A 112 21.25 -4.01 2.01
N THR A 113 22.58 -4.05 2.11
CA THR A 113 23.28 -4.32 3.37
C THR A 113 23.59 -3.01 4.09
N VAL A 114 23.17 -2.89 5.36
CA VAL A 114 23.47 -1.74 6.23
C VAL A 114 23.99 -2.27 7.56
N SER A 115 25.18 -1.84 7.97
CA SER A 115 25.81 -2.24 9.24
C SER A 115 25.89 -3.76 9.44
N GLY A 116 26.13 -4.52 8.36
CA GLY A 116 26.23 -5.99 8.39
C GLY A 116 24.89 -6.74 8.31
N SER A 117 23.76 -6.05 8.38
CA SER A 117 22.43 -6.63 8.24
C SER A 117 21.90 -6.48 6.82
N ALA A 118 21.38 -7.55 6.23
CA ALA A 118 20.79 -7.55 4.90
C ALA A 118 19.29 -7.25 4.96
N PHE A 119 18.84 -6.27 4.15
CA PHE A 119 17.44 -5.85 4.09
C PHE A 119 16.90 -6.12 2.68
N PRO A 120 16.07 -7.17 2.49
CA PRO A 120 15.51 -7.53 1.18
C PRO A 120 14.35 -6.58 0.83
N ASP A 121 14.71 -5.35 0.47
CA ASP A 121 13.82 -4.21 0.29
C ASP A 121 13.48 -3.91 -1.17
N THR A 122 14.04 -4.69 -2.09
CA THR A 122 13.96 -4.42 -3.53
C THR A 122 13.49 -5.66 -4.26
N LEU A 123 12.39 -5.54 -5.00
CA LEU A 123 11.85 -6.60 -5.85
C LEU A 123 11.95 -6.19 -7.32
N VAL A 124 12.56 -7.03 -8.14
CA VAL A 124 12.57 -6.92 -9.60
C VAL A 124 11.59 -7.94 -10.17
N VAL A 125 10.72 -7.49 -11.07
CA VAL A 125 9.75 -8.34 -11.78
C VAL A 125 9.93 -8.15 -13.29
N TRP A 126 10.01 -9.25 -14.03
CA TRP A 126 9.99 -9.21 -15.49
C TRP A 126 8.56 -9.08 -15.99
N LYS A 127 8.19 -7.86 -16.38
CA LYS A 127 6.85 -7.52 -16.84
C LYS A 127 6.96 -6.66 -18.11
N PRO A 128 7.02 -7.27 -19.30
CA PRO A 128 6.90 -6.52 -20.55
C PRO A 128 5.53 -5.83 -20.66
N LEU A 129 5.47 -4.71 -21.39
CA LEU A 129 4.24 -3.94 -21.61
C LEU A 129 3.28 -4.64 -22.57
N ALA A 130 3.81 -5.34 -23.58
CA ALA A 130 3.04 -6.13 -24.53
C ALA A 130 3.49 -7.59 -24.49
N THR A 131 4.57 -7.91 -25.18
CA THR A 131 5.20 -9.24 -25.20
C THR A 131 6.68 -9.11 -24.86
N ALA A 132 7.27 -10.18 -24.31
CA ALA A 132 8.70 -10.23 -24.08
C ALA A 132 9.43 -10.23 -25.43
N MET A 133 10.42 -9.36 -25.57
CA MET A 133 11.30 -9.26 -26.75
C MET A 133 12.15 -10.52 -26.92
N ALA A 134 12.51 -11.18 -25.82
CA ALA A 134 13.26 -12.43 -25.79
C ALA A 134 12.58 -13.41 -24.82
N PRO A 135 11.45 -14.05 -25.20
CA PRO A 135 10.65 -14.87 -24.28
C PRO A 135 11.39 -16.10 -23.75
N THR A 136 12.37 -16.61 -24.49
CA THR A 136 13.25 -17.73 -24.08
C THR A 136 14.61 -17.27 -23.54
N GLY A 137 14.87 -15.96 -23.54
CA GLY A 137 16.14 -15.36 -23.18
C GLY A 137 16.10 -14.60 -21.86
N LEU A 138 17.07 -13.72 -21.66
CA LEU A 138 17.09 -12.79 -20.53
C LEU A 138 16.17 -11.58 -20.78
N PRO A 139 15.56 -11.00 -19.73
CA PRO A 139 14.78 -9.78 -19.85
C PRO A 139 15.61 -8.63 -20.39
N ARG A 140 14.97 -7.68 -21.09
CA ARG A 140 15.57 -6.36 -21.30
C ARG A 140 15.27 -5.44 -20.13
N VAL A 141 16.13 -4.45 -19.90
CA VAL A 141 15.97 -3.50 -18.79
C VAL A 141 14.62 -2.76 -18.86
N ASN A 142 14.14 -2.42 -20.05
CA ASN A 142 12.83 -1.79 -20.25
C ASN A 142 11.60 -2.68 -19.98
N GLU A 143 11.81 -3.98 -19.86
CA GLU A 143 10.78 -4.94 -19.47
C GLU A 143 10.74 -5.18 -17.96
N LEU A 144 11.73 -4.65 -17.23
CA LEU A 144 11.81 -4.80 -15.78
C LEU A 144 10.92 -3.77 -15.07
N LEU A 145 10.32 -4.23 -13.98
CA LEU A 145 9.61 -3.42 -13.01
C LEU A 145 10.30 -3.58 -11.66
N LEU A 146 10.67 -2.47 -11.05
CA LEU A 146 11.35 -2.45 -9.76
C LEU A 146 10.41 -1.89 -8.69
N TYR A 147 10.30 -2.59 -7.56
CA TYR A 147 9.65 -2.11 -6.35
C TYR A 147 10.69 -1.88 -5.27
N THR A 148 10.69 -0.68 -4.67
CA THR A 148 11.62 -0.30 -3.60
C THR A 148 11.07 0.93 -2.87
N TYR A 149 11.49 1.18 -1.63
CA TYR A 149 11.26 2.48 -1.00
C TYR A 149 12.08 3.58 -1.70
N ASN A 150 11.64 4.83 -1.59
CA ASN A 150 12.37 5.99 -2.09
C ASN A 150 13.46 6.43 -1.10
N PRO A 151 14.77 6.42 -1.46
CA PRO A 151 15.83 6.84 -0.54
C PRO A 151 15.76 8.30 -0.10
N SER A 152 15.19 9.19 -0.92
CA SER A 152 15.04 10.62 -0.56
C SER A 152 13.75 10.91 0.23
N ALA A 153 12.75 10.03 0.14
CA ALA A 153 11.51 10.09 0.89
C ALA A 153 11.13 8.67 1.39
N PRO A 154 11.75 8.18 2.49
CA PRO A 154 11.65 6.77 2.90
C PRO A 154 10.25 6.26 3.19
N ASN A 155 9.28 7.16 3.38
CA ASN A 155 7.86 6.86 3.55
C ASN A 155 7.13 6.56 2.22
N GLU A 156 7.81 6.68 1.09
CA GLU A 156 7.26 6.38 -0.23
C GLU A 156 7.70 5.01 -0.74
N LEU A 157 6.75 4.23 -1.23
CA LEU A 157 7.01 3.03 -2.02
C LEU A 157 6.92 3.37 -3.50
N LEU A 158 7.96 3.06 -4.26
CA LEU A 158 8.08 3.36 -5.67
C LEU A 158 7.90 2.10 -6.52
N GLU A 159 7.25 2.29 -7.66
CA GLU A 159 7.33 1.44 -8.84
C GLU A 159 8.20 2.16 -9.88
N ILE A 160 9.34 1.57 -10.23
CA ILE A 160 10.32 2.18 -11.15
C ILE A 160 10.41 1.35 -12.43
N ARG A 161 10.38 2.02 -13.58
CA ARG A 161 10.54 1.41 -14.91
C ARG A 161 11.32 2.35 -15.83
N ASP A 162 12.35 1.85 -16.51
CA ASP A 162 13.07 2.58 -17.54
C ASP A 162 12.66 2.09 -18.93
N THR A 163 11.70 2.76 -19.56
CA THR A 163 11.19 2.33 -20.88
C THR A 163 12.17 2.57 -22.03
N THR A 164 13.26 3.31 -21.80
CA THR A 164 14.21 3.73 -22.84
C THR A 164 15.40 2.78 -22.96
N ASN A 165 15.77 2.11 -21.88
CA ASN A 165 16.94 1.24 -21.84
C ASN A 165 16.64 -0.16 -22.43
N THR A 166 17.13 -0.40 -23.63
CA THR A 166 16.93 -1.67 -24.36
C THR A 166 18.04 -2.70 -24.11
N ALA A 167 18.99 -2.43 -23.21
CA ALA A 167 20.05 -3.36 -22.88
C ALA A 167 19.47 -4.66 -22.28
N THR A 168 20.14 -5.77 -22.56
CA THR A 168 19.82 -7.06 -21.95
C THR A 168 20.23 -7.04 -20.48
N ALA A 169 19.36 -7.52 -19.60
CA ALA A 169 19.66 -7.64 -18.18
C ALA A 169 20.77 -8.69 -17.94
N PRO A 170 21.48 -8.59 -16.80
CA PRO A 170 22.49 -9.59 -16.45
C PRO A 170 21.90 -10.99 -16.29
N ALA A 171 22.74 -12.01 -16.49
CA ALA A 171 22.36 -13.40 -16.19
C ALA A 171 21.90 -13.55 -14.73
N ALA A 172 20.90 -14.40 -14.48
CA ALA A 172 20.34 -14.59 -13.14
C ALA A 172 21.40 -15.08 -12.12
N THR A 173 22.46 -15.75 -12.55
CA THR A 173 23.54 -16.20 -11.66
C THR A 173 24.47 -15.07 -11.19
N SER A 174 24.49 -13.90 -11.84
CA SER A 174 25.44 -12.82 -11.55
C SER A 174 24.87 -11.79 -10.57
N THR A 175 24.94 -12.08 -9.27
CA THR A 175 24.43 -11.19 -8.21
C THR A 175 25.07 -9.80 -8.23
N THR A 176 26.38 -9.70 -8.49
CA THR A 176 27.10 -8.42 -8.53
C THR A 176 26.61 -7.52 -9.66
N ALA A 177 26.45 -8.06 -10.87
CA ALA A 177 25.96 -7.29 -12.01
C ALA A 177 24.52 -6.80 -11.81
N TRP A 178 23.68 -7.64 -11.18
CA TRP A 178 22.33 -7.25 -10.81
C TRP A 178 22.28 -6.14 -9.76
N ASN A 179 23.11 -6.20 -8.71
CA ASN A 179 23.18 -5.15 -7.71
C ASN A 179 23.59 -3.80 -8.34
N THR A 180 24.54 -3.82 -9.29
CA THR A 180 24.92 -2.64 -10.06
C THR A 180 23.74 -2.11 -10.89
N LEU A 181 23.04 -2.98 -11.64
CA LEU A 181 21.88 -2.58 -12.44
C LEU A 181 20.75 -1.98 -11.58
N VAL A 182 20.42 -2.62 -10.46
CA VAL A 182 19.37 -2.15 -9.54
C VAL A 182 19.73 -0.78 -8.97
N THR A 183 21.00 -0.58 -8.58
CA THR A 183 21.47 0.71 -8.08
C THR A 183 21.36 1.78 -9.16
N GLN A 184 21.78 1.48 -10.39
CA GLN A 184 21.67 2.39 -11.54
C GLN A 184 20.21 2.76 -11.84
N LEU A 185 19.29 1.79 -11.81
CA LEU A 185 17.87 2.03 -12.05
C LEU A 185 17.25 2.92 -10.96
N LYS A 186 17.63 2.74 -9.70
CA LYS A 186 17.18 3.58 -8.58
C LYS A 186 17.59 5.04 -8.78
N THR A 187 18.76 5.30 -9.35
CA THR A 187 19.30 6.66 -9.57
C THR A 187 19.10 7.20 -11.00
N SER A 188 18.53 6.41 -11.92
CA SER A 188 18.42 6.79 -13.34
C SER A 188 17.45 7.96 -13.56
N ASN A 189 17.86 8.98 -14.31
CA ASN A 189 16.99 10.11 -14.65
C ASN A 189 16.01 9.79 -15.80
N THR A 190 16.25 8.71 -16.55
CA THR A 190 15.36 8.26 -17.64
C THR A 190 14.26 7.31 -17.13
N ALA A 191 14.40 6.80 -15.91
CA ALA A 191 13.42 5.91 -15.31
C ALA A 191 12.17 6.67 -14.83
N THR A 192 11.00 6.20 -15.27
CA THR A 192 9.70 6.64 -14.74
C THR A 192 9.52 6.06 -13.34
N ARG A 193 9.18 6.92 -12.37
CA ARG A 193 8.91 6.55 -10.98
C ARG A 193 7.46 6.84 -10.67
N THR A 194 6.72 5.83 -10.27
CA THR A 194 5.33 5.96 -9.81
C THR A 194 5.29 5.70 -8.31
N VAL A 195 4.86 6.68 -7.53
CA VAL A 195 4.62 6.51 -6.09
C VAL A 195 3.35 5.68 -5.91
N ILE A 196 3.45 4.54 -5.24
CA ILE A 196 2.32 3.64 -4.97
C ILE A 196 1.63 4.04 -3.66
N THR A 197 2.43 4.35 -2.65
CA THR A 197 1.97 4.83 -1.35
C THR A 197 3.00 5.78 -0.75
N THR A 198 2.52 6.77 0.01
CA THR A 198 3.31 7.78 0.75
C THR A 198 3.29 7.52 2.26
N ARG A 199 2.77 6.38 2.67
CA ARG A 199 2.52 6.01 4.08
C ARG A 199 3.33 4.82 4.55
N LEU A 200 4.38 4.44 3.82
CA LEU A 200 5.25 3.36 4.26
C LEU A 200 5.88 3.78 5.60
N HIS A 201 5.75 2.92 6.60
CA HIS A 201 6.35 3.17 7.90
C HIS A 201 7.86 3.27 7.74
N THR A 202 8.50 4.12 8.54
CA THR A 202 9.93 4.36 8.42
C THR A 202 10.68 4.04 9.70
N ALA A 203 11.79 3.33 9.58
CA ALA A 203 12.61 2.92 10.71
C ALA A 203 14.09 3.25 10.47
N LEU A 204 14.81 3.51 11.56
CA LEU A 204 16.27 3.63 11.56
C LEU A 204 16.87 2.23 11.76
N PRO A 205 17.69 1.73 10.82
CA PRO A 205 18.27 0.39 10.95
C PRO A 205 19.33 0.32 12.05
N ALA A 206 20.02 1.44 12.31
CA ALA A 206 20.96 1.63 13.41
C ALA A 206 21.15 3.13 13.68
N VAL A 207 21.71 3.48 14.84
CA VAL A 207 22.07 4.86 15.19
C VAL A 207 23.09 5.40 14.17
N GLY A 208 22.84 6.61 13.65
CA GLY A 208 23.71 7.27 12.67
C GLY A 208 23.52 6.79 11.22
N GLN A 209 22.52 5.93 10.95
CA GLN A 209 22.15 5.50 9.60
C GLN A 209 20.94 6.25 9.07
N SER A 210 20.78 6.27 7.75
CA SER A 210 19.61 6.87 7.11
C SER A 210 18.33 6.07 7.38
N THR A 211 17.23 6.78 7.59
CA THR A 211 15.89 6.22 7.70
C THR A 211 15.49 5.43 6.46
N ARG A 212 14.76 4.32 6.65
CA ARG A 212 14.36 3.41 5.58
C ARG A 212 12.89 3.06 5.68
N GLY A 213 12.27 2.77 4.54
CA GLY A 213 10.92 2.21 4.51
C GLY A 213 10.90 0.77 5.05
N ALA A 214 9.94 0.46 5.91
CA ALA A 214 9.70 -0.85 6.48
C ALA A 214 8.98 -1.75 5.46
N LEU A 215 9.80 -2.33 4.58
CA LEU A 215 9.39 -3.20 3.47
C LEU A 215 10.31 -4.41 3.42
N ARG A 216 9.72 -5.58 3.22
CA ARG A 216 10.43 -6.84 3.06
C ARG A 216 9.80 -7.66 1.95
N PHE A 217 10.65 -8.20 1.08
CA PHE A 217 10.27 -9.20 0.10
C PHE A 217 10.99 -10.51 0.39
N LEU A 218 10.32 -11.62 0.12
CA LEU A 218 10.91 -12.96 0.20
C LEU A 218 10.48 -13.77 -1.02
N ILE A 219 11.40 -14.49 -1.64
CA ILE A 219 11.11 -15.44 -2.71
C ILE A 219 11.19 -16.86 -2.15
N LEU A 220 10.14 -17.63 -2.40
CA LEU A 220 10.08 -19.07 -2.20
C LEU A 220 9.96 -19.71 -3.57
N ALA A 221 10.83 -20.66 -3.88
CA ALA A 221 10.88 -21.31 -5.18
C ALA A 221 10.90 -22.83 -4.99
N GLY A 222 10.13 -23.55 -5.81
CA GLY A 222 10.16 -25.00 -5.90
C GLY A 222 10.36 -25.43 -7.35
N PRO A 223 11.48 -26.08 -7.70
CA PRO A 223 12.68 -26.29 -6.87
C PRO A 223 13.41 -24.98 -6.51
N PRO A 224 14.12 -24.94 -5.36
CA PRO A 224 14.96 -23.80 -4.97
C PRO A 224 16.08 -23.51 -5.98
N ASP A 225 16.53 -22.26 -6.07
CA ASP A 225 17.61 -21.86 -6.99
C ASP A 225 18.90 -22.67 -6.80
N ALA A 226 19.22 -23.04 -5.55
CA ALA A 226 20.39 -23.86 -5.24
C ALA A 226 20.29 -25.28 -5.81
N GLN A 227 19.14 -25.93 -5.66
CA GLN A 227 18.90 -27.27 -6.24
C GLN A 227 18.85 -27.20 -7.77
N TRP A 228 18.22 -26.17 -8.32
CA TRP A 228 18.20 -25.96 -9.78
C TRP A 228 19.62 -25.79 -10.34
N THR A 229 20.48 -25.05 -9.63
CA THR A 229 21.89 -24.88 -10.00
C THR A 229 22.66 -26.20 -9.88
N ALA A 230 22.41 -26.98 -8.84
CA ALA A 230 23.02 -28.32 -8.66
C ALA A 230 22.62 -29.30 -9.77
N TYR A 231 21.35 -29.32 -10.16
CA TYR A 231 20.88 -30.07 -11.32
C TYR A 231 21.61 -29.65 -12.61
N ARG A 232 21.73 -28.35 -12.87
CA ARG A 232 22.46 -27.83 -14.04
C ARG A 232 23.95 -28.13 -14.01
N ALA A 233 24.54 -28.33 -12.83
CA ALA A 233 25.90 -28.79 -12.65
C ALA A 233 26.05 -30.32 -12.75
N GLY A 234 24.94 -31.06 -12.88
CA GLY A 234 24.93 -32.53 -12.94
C GLY A 234 25.10 -33.21 -11.58
N THR A 235 24.97 -32.48 -10.46
CA THR A 235 25.17 -33.03 -9.11
C THR A 235 23.87 -33.51 -8.45
N THR A 236 22.71 -33.16 -8.99
CA THR A 236 21.39 -33.62 -8.53
C THR A 236 20.63 -34.17 -9.72
N ALA A 237 19.96 -35.31 -9.59
CA ALA A 237 19.17 -35.88 -10.67
C ALA A 237 17.87 -35.08 -10.87
N TRP A 238 17.28 -35.19 -12.05
CA TRP A 238 16.04 -34.47 -12.40
C TRP A 238 14.86 -34.84 -11.49
N ASP A 239 14.79 -36.11 -11.14
CA ASP A 239 13.82 -36.76 -10.27
C ASP A 239 14.05 -36.51 -8.78
N ASP A 240 15.24 -36.04 -8.39
CA ASP A 240 15.59 -35.67 -7.02
C ASP A 240 15.31 -34.20 -6.68
N LEU A 241 14.84 -33.41 -7.66
CA LEU A 241 14.48 -32.01 -7.44
C LEU A 241 13.17 -31.91 -6.64
N GLU A 242 13.08 -30.91 -5.76
CA GLU A 242 11.86 -30.62 -4.99
C GLU A 242 10.76 -30.00 -5.87
N TRP A 243 10.13 -30.85 -6.69
CA TRP A 243 9.04 -30.46 -7.56
C TRP A 243 7.78 -30.16 -6.74
N PRO A 244 7.15 -29.00 -6.95
CA PRO A 244 5.87 -28.69 -6.31
C PRO A 244 4.82 -29.75 -6.65
N LEU A 245 4.32 -30.46 -5.63
CA LEU A 245 3.32 -31.54 -5.77
C LEU A 245 3.78 -32.66 -6.72
N ASP A 246 5.09 -32.93 -6.79
CA ASP A 246 5.69 -33.93 -7.70
C ASP A 246 5.30 -33.73 -9.18
N ARG A 247 5.07 -32.48 -9.58
CA ARG A 247 4.66 -32.13 -10.96
C ARG A 247 5.87 -32.07 -11.91
N TYR A 248 6.39 -33.23 -12.26
CA TYR A 248 7.41 -33.41 -13.29
C TYR A 248 7.16 -34.65 -14.15
N GLY A 249 7.71 -34.64 -15.35
CA GLY A 249 7.74 -35.76 -16.28
C GLY A 249 9.18 -36.08 -16.69
N SER A 250 9.35 -36.97 -17.67
CA SER A 250 10.69 -37.41 -18.13
C SER A 250 11.48 -36.33 -18.87
N THR A 251 10.79 -35.33 -19.43
CA THR A 251 11.37 -34.27 -20.28
C THR A 251 11.03 -32.85 -19.82
N THR A 252 10.01 -32.68 -18.98
CA THR A 252 9.51 -31.35 -18.57
C THR A 252 9.05 -31.35 -17.12
N GLY A 253 9.18 -30.21 -16.45
CA GLY A 253 8.85 -30.04 -15.04
C GLY A 253 8.18 -28.70 -14.81
N THR A 254 7.41 -28.57 -13.72
CA THR A 254 6.77 -27.31 -13.35
C THR A 254 7.52 -26.66 -12.21
N ARG A 255 8.10 -25.48 -12.47
CA ARG A 255 8.71 -24.66 -11.43
C ARG A 255 7.69 -23.66 -10.92
N ALA A 256 7.54 -23.56 -9.60
CA ALA A 256 6.65 -22.59 -8.96
C ALA A 256 7.48 -21.57 -8.17
N ILE A 257 7.11 -20.29 -8.30
CA ILE A 257 7.71 -19.17 -7.59
C ILE A 257 6.60 -18.46 -6.82
N ALA A 258 6.82 -18.20 -5.54
CA ALA A 258 5.99 -17.37 -4.69
C ALA A 258 6.83 -16.22 -4.12
N CYS A 259 6.31 -15.00 -4.21
CA CYS A 259 6.89 -13.83 -3.60
C CYS A 259 6.00 -13.37 -2.46
N GLN A 260 6.51 -13.46 -1.23
CA GLN A 260 5.87 -12.91 -0.04
C GLN A 260 6.29 -11.45 0.12
N ILE A 261 5.32 -10.62 0.49
CA ILE A 261 5.47 -9.18 0.64
C ILE A 261 5.04 -8.83 2.06
N GLU A 262 5.93 -8.20 2.82
CA GLU A 262 5.62 -7.66 4.14
C GLU A 262 5.88 -6.15 4.08
N LEU A 263 4.89 -5.36 4.45
CA LEU A 263 5.05 -3.91 4.54
C LEU A 263 4.34 -3.39 5.78
N GLN A 264 4.88 -2.32 6.34
CA GLN A 264 4.27 -1.62 7.46
C GLN A 264 3.81 -0.24 6.97
N VAL A 265 2.60 0.17 7.34
CA VAL A 265 2.02 1.46 6.93
C VAL A 265 1.65 2.28 8.16
N ASP A 266 1.92 3.57 8.11
CA ASP A 266 1.52 4.53 9.14
C ASP A 266 0.10 5.07 8.89
N ALA A 267 -0.65 5.23 9.98
CA ALA A 267 -1.97 5.87 9.96
C ALA A 267 -1.91 7.39 9.69
N SER A 268 -0.74 8.00 9.88
CA SER A 268 -0.43 9.38 9.56
C SER A 268 0.31 9.51 8.23
N ASP A 269 0.20 10.66 7.59
CA ASP A 269 1.05 11.01 6.45
C ASP A 269 2.43 11.50 6.94
N GLY A 270 3.49 11.20 6.18
CA GLY A 270 4.85 11.70 6.41
C GLY A 270 5.85 10.66 6.91
N VAL A 271 7.09 11.11 7.14
CA VAL A 271 8.17 10.28 7.70
C VAL A 271 8.03 10.28 9.22
N THR A 272 7.57 9.16 9.78
CA THR A 272 7.47 8.97 11.23
C THR A 272 8.23 7.74 11.67
N THR A 273 9.10 7.90 12.67
CA THR A 273 9.79 6.79 13.36
C THR A 273 9.02 6.33 14.61
N SER A 274 8.03 7.12 15.04
CA SER A 274 7.13 6.83 16.16
C SER A 274 5.69 7.07 15.71
N GLY A 275 5.08 6.06 15.10
CA GLY A 275 3.73 6.12 14.55
C GLY A 275 2.88 4.92 14.99
N HIS A 276 1.57 5.00 14.76
CA HIS A 276 0.71 3.81 14.83
C HIS A 276 0.95 2.96 13.58
N VAL A 277 1.81 1.96 13.75
CA VAL A 277 2.26 1.07 12.67
C VAL A 277 1.28 -0.08 12.49
N LEU A 278 0.87 -0.32 11.25
CA LEU A 278 0.03 -1.45 10.87
C LEU A 278 0.81 -2.39 9.95
N PRO A 279 1.04 -3.66 10.33
CA PRO A 279 1.66 -4.64 9.45
C PRO A 279 0.64 -5.17 8.44
N PHE A 280 1.07 -5.30 7.18
CA PHE A 280 0.31 -5.93 6.11
C PHE A 280 1.18 -6.96 5.40
N PHE A 281 0.54 -8.05 5.03
CA PHE A 281 1.16 -9.17 4.35
C PHE A 281 0.41 -9.45 3.04
N GLY A 282 1.16 -9.72 1.98
CA GLY A 282 0.64 -10.14 0.69
C GLY A 282 1.51 -11.22 0.08
N SER A 283 1.00 -11.85 -0.98
CA SER A 283 1.74 -12.91 -1.67
C SER A 283 1.28 -13.02 -3.11
N GLY A 284 2.23 -13.08 -4.04
CA GLY A 284 1.98 -13.40 -5.45
C GLY A 284 2.73 -14.65 -5.86
N SER A 285 2.06 -15.58 -6.54
CA SER A 285 2.69 -16.79 -7.05
C SER A 285 2.36 -17.05 -8.52
N TYR A 286 3.29 -17.68 -9.22
CA TYR A 286 3.11 -18.14 -10.58
C TYR A 286 3.96 -19.39 -10.81
N SER A 287 3.62 -20.15 -11.84
CA SER A 287 4.35 -21.34 -12.24
C SER A 287 4.67 -21.30 -13.71
N PHE A 288 5.81 -21.84 -14.09
CA PHE A 288 6.23 -21.96 -15.48
C PHE A 288 6.87 -23.33 -15.72
N GLN A 289 6.78 -23.77 -16.97
CA GLN A 289 7.36 -25.03 -17.38
C GLN A 289 8.85 -24.87 -17.65
N VAL A 290 9.63 -25.84 -17.22
CA VAL A 290 11.05 -25.99 -17.50
C VAL A 290 11.29 -27.32 -18.22
N SER A 291 12.29 -27.35 -19.08
CA SER A 291 12.75 -28.53 -19.79
C SER A 291 13.96 -29.17 -19.10
N ARG A 292 14.10 -30.47 -19.29
CA ARG A 292 15.23 -31.26 -18.78
C ARG A 292 16.51 -30.91 -19.54
#